data_AF-A0A519UV80-F1
#
_entry.id   AF-A0A519UV80-F1
#
_cell.length_a   1.000
_cell.length_b   1.000
_cell.length_c   1.000
_cell.angle_alpha   90.00
_cell.angle_beta   90.00
_cell.angle_gamma   90.00
#
_symmetry.space_group_name_H-M   'P 1'
#
loop_
_entity.id
_entity.type
_entity.pdbx_description
1 polymer ?
#
loop_
_entity_poly.entity_id
_entity_poly.type
_entity_poly.pdbx_seq_one_letter_code
_entity_poly.pdbx_strand_id
1 'polypeptide(L)'
;MLQLFRHTKENFDEINGLKIVAKSSGFTNCSFFNYVFIDNENISDAELQVLLKHEAVHAKQFHSADKMLLMLAKAILWFNPIIYLYDKALEQAHEYEADEATSKSFGTEQYASLLLKLAIAKSEMPLVHNFVKSPIKARIKMLFNSKSKNMKKLMYLLALPVGLGLLWGFTVDVVEVLPKSNNKEKVFTIVLDAGHVGKQNGAEVDGFKEKDISLQFSEKVRLLAEANGINVVATRSNDKEVSLADRLKAEGDFLISFHVNSEPIKGGKSSNGIEMYTPTSDRKLNWIRSSIMTFNLYHNLK
;
A
#
# COMPACT_ATOMS: atom_id res chain seq x y z
N MET A 1 18.22 4.72 -27.83
CA MET A 1 17.71 3.54 -28.56
C MET A 1 17.38 3.84 -30.03
N LEU A 2 16.65 4.92 -30.35
CA LEU A 2 16.27 5.24 -31.75
C LEU A 2 17.44 5.49 -32.72
N GLN A 3 18.58 6.02 -32.24
CA GLN A 3 19.77 6.21 -33.09
C GLN A 3 20.47 4.88 -33.46
N LEU A 4 20.37 3.84 -32.61
CA LEU A 4 20.99 2.53 -32.85
C LEU A 4 20.26 1.74 -33.95
N PHE A 5 18.93 1.80 -33.97
CA PHE A 5 18.11 1.19 -35.03
C PHE A 5 18.34 1.78 -36.42
N ARG A 6 18.92 2.98 -36.51
CA ARG A 6 19.20 3.65 -37.77
C ARG A 6 20.53 3.19 -38.38
N HIS A 7 21.45 2.67 -37.57
CA HIS A 7 22.73 2.12 -38.01
C HIS A 7 22.70 0.61 -38.28
N THR A 8 21.66 -0.11 -37.88
CA THR A 8 21.49 -1.54 -38.19
C THR A 8 21.02 -1.82 -39.63
N LYS A 9 20.89 -0.78 -40.46
CA LYS A 9 20.44 -0.85 -41.87
C LYS A 9 21.58 -0.79 -42.90
N GLU A 10 22.83 -0.58 -42.47
CA GLU A 10 24.00 -0.55 -43.35
C GLU A 10 24.99 -1.69 -43.03
N ASN A 11 25.92 -1.94 -43.98
CA ASN A 11 26.83 -3.09 -44.09
C ASN A 11 27.35 -3.61 -42.73
N PHE A 12 27.17 -4.91 -42.51
CA PHE A 12 27.65 -5.63 -41.33
C PHE A 12 28.53 -6.80 -41.74
N ASP A 13 29.63 -7.00 -41.02
CA ASP A 13 30.43 -8.22 -41.11
C ASP A 13 29.93 -9.22 -40.07
N GLU A 14 29.72 -10.47 -40.47
CA GLU A 14 29.29 -11.54 -39.57
C GLU A 14 30.50 -12.34 -39.08
N ILE A 15 30.83 -12.21 -37.80
CA ILE A 15 31.91 -12.98 -37.17
C ILE A 15 31.34 -13.71 -35.96
N ASN A 16 31.41 -15.04 -35.96
CA ASN A 16 30.92 -15.91 -34.88
C ASN A 16 29.44 -15.68 -34.48
N GLY A 17 28.57 -15.36 -35.44
CA GLY A 17 27.13 -15.11 -35.21
C GLY A 17 26.81 -13.72 -34.64
N LEU A 18 27.80 -12.83 -34.57
CA LEU A 18 27.66 -11.42 -34.21
C LEU A 18 27.75 -10.55 -35.47
N LYS A 19 26.87 -9.55 -35.54
CA LYS A 19 26.87 -8.54 -36.61
C LYS A 19 27.73 -7.37 -36.15
N ILE A 20 28.89 -7.20 -36.78
CA ILE A 20 29.82 -6.13 -36.49
C ILE A 20 29.50 -4.95 -37.39
N VAL A 21 29.32 -3.79 -36.78
CA VAL A 21 29.11 -2.53 -37.49
C VAL A 21 30.29 -1.61 -37.16
N ALA A 22 31.17 -1.40 -38.15
CA ALA A 22 32.30 -0.49 -38.03
C ALA A 22 31.82 0.96 -37.95
N LYS A 23 32.32 1.72 -36.96
CA LYS A 23 31.97 3.14 -36.79
C LYS A 23 33.03 4.07 -37.36
N SER A 24 32.62 5.29 -37.74
CA SER A 24 33.51 6.35 -38.22
C SER A 24 33.67 7.55 -37.27
N SER A 25 33.04 7.57 -36.08
CA SER A 25 33.38 8.47 -34.94
C SER A 25 32.35 8.43 -33.77
N GLY A 26 32.84 8.67 -32.54
CA GLY A 26 32.10 9.39 -31.48
C GLY A 26 31.42 8.59 -30.35
N PHE A 27 31.37 7.26 -30.39
CA PHE A 27 30.74 6.45 -29.34
C PHE A 27 31.64 5.30 -28.88
N THR A 28 31.67 5.04 -27.58
CA THR A 28 32.40 3.89 -27.00
C THR A 28 31.89 2.57 -27.54
N ASN A 29 32.79 1.58 -27.63
CA ASN A 29 32.46 0.19 -27.99
C ASN A 29 31.25 -0.30 -27.17
N CYS A 30 30.22 -0.79 -27.85
CA CYS A 30 29.00 -1.24 -27.20
C CYS A 30 28.33 -2.37 -27.97
N SER A 31 27.74 -3.32 -27.25
CA SER A 31 26.84 -4.33 -27.81
C SER A 31 25.37 -4.00 -27.58
N PHE A 32 24.55 -4.35 -28.56
CA PHE A 32 23.10 -4.28 -28.47
C PHE A 32 22.49 -5.50 -29.18
N PHE A 33 21.92 -6.43 -28.42
CA PHE A 33 21.55 -7.76 -28.91
C PHE A 33 22.72 -8.43 -29.64
N ASN A 34 22.54 -8.81 -30.91
CA ASN A 34 23.58 -9.45 -31.72
C ASN A 34 24.46 -8.44 -32.48
N TYR A 35 24.29 -7.14 -32.23
CA TYR A 35 25.07 -6.09 -32.88
C TYR A 35 26.21 -5.64 -31.98
N VAL A 36 27.42 -5.60 -32.52
CA VAL A 36 28.60 -5.08 -31.83
C VAL A 36 29.11 -3.89 -32.61
N PHE A 37 29.20 -2.74 -31.95
CA PHE A 37 29.74 -1.50 -32.51
C PHE A 37 31.16 -1.32 -32.01
N ILE A 38 32.12 -1.27 -32.93
CA ILE A 38 33.55 -1.19 -32.61
C ILE A 38 34.17 0.01 -33.33
N ASP A 39 35.02 0.73 -32.61
CA ASP A 39 35.95 1.71 -33.16
C ASP A 39 37.27 1.02 -33.52
N ASN A 40 37.63 1.04 -34.81
CA ASN A 40 38.73 0.24 -35.37
C ASN A 40 40.11 0.92 -35.25
N GLU A 41 40.20 2.15 -34.73
CA GLU A 41 41.41 2.95 -34.96
C GLU A 41 42.61 2.65 -34.03
N ASN A 42 42.46 1.88 -32.92
CA ASN A 42 43.55 1.72 -31.93
C ASN A 42 43.63 0.36 -31.19
N ILE A 43 43.04 -0.72 -31.73
CA ILE A 43 42.97 -2.03 -31.05
C ILE A 43 43.72 -3.09 -31.86
N SER A 44 44.66 -3.81 -31.23
CA SER A 44 45.34 -4.96 -31.86
C SER A 44 44.36 -6.11 -32.14
N ASP A 45 44.59 -6.92 -33.17
CA ASP A 45 43.76 -8.09 -33.50
C ASP A 45 43.54 -9.02 -32.29
N ALA A 46 44.55 -9.17 -31.43
CA ALA A 46 44.44 -9.97 -30.21
C ALA A 46 43.54 -9.30 -29.16
N GLU A 47 43.63 -7.99 -28.98
CA GLU A 47 42.78 -7.21 -28.08
C GLU A 47 41.33 -7.16 -28.58
N LEU A 48 41.15 -7.14 -29.91
CA LEU A 48 39.86 -7.18 -30.57
C LEU A 48 39.14 -8.52 -30.31
N GLN A 49 39.86 -9.65 -30.38
CA GLN A 49 39.26 -10.95 -30.04
C GLN A 49 38.79 -11.04 -28.59
N VAL A 50 39.55 -10.46 -27.66
CA VAL A 50 39.19 -10.39 -26.24
C VAL A 50 37.94 -9.54 -26.04
N LEU A 51 37.87 -8.37 -26.70
CA LEU A 51 36.71 -7.50 -26.67
C LEU A 51 35.48 -8.18 -27.28
N LEU A 52 35.61 -8.77 -28.47
CA LEU A 52 34.53 -9.50 -29.15
C LEU A 52 34.00 -10.63 -28.29
N LYS A 53 34.87 -11.35 -27.55
CA LYS A 53 34.42 -12.39 -26.63
C LYS A 53 33.56 -11.82 -25.50
N HIS A 54 33.94 -10.67 -24.95
CA HIS A 54 33.16 -9.99 -23.90
C HIS A 54 31.79 -9.57 -24.42
N GLU A 55 31.74 -8.91 -25.57
CA GLU A 55 30.49 -8.48 -26.20
C GLU A 55 29.61 -9.66 -26.63
N ALA A 56 30.21 -10.78 -27.05
CA ALA A 56 29.50 -12.02 -27.36
C ALA A 56 28.72 -12.57 -26.14
N VAL A 57 29.26 -12.40 -24.93
CA VAL A 57 28.60 -12.88 -23.71
C VAL A 57 27.37 -12.03 -23.43
N HIS A 58 27.43 -10.71 -23.62
CA HIS A 58 26.26 -9.83 -23.49
C HIS A 58 25.15 -10.18 -24.47
N ALA A 59 25.50 -10.49 -25.72
CA ALA A 59 24.56 -10.94 -26.74
C ALA A 59 23.93 -12.28 -26.34
N LYS A 60 24.75 -13.28 -25.98
CA LYS A 60 24.31 -14.64 -25.66
C LYS A 60 23.42 -14.71 -24.42
N GLN A 61 23.68 -13.87 -23.42
CA GLN A 61 22.92 -13.82 -22.18
C GLN A 61 21.75 -12.82 -22.23
N PHE A 62 21.49 -12.20 -23.39
CA PHE A 62 20.36 -11.28 -23.59
C PHE A 62 20.34 -10.07 -22.64
N HIS A 63 21.49 -9.58 -22.19
CA HIS A 63 21.56 -8.46 -21.23
C HIS A 63 20.89 -7.16 -21.74
N SER A 64 20.79 -6.98 -23.06
CA SER A 64 20.02 -5.88 -23.66
C SER A 64 18.52 -5.97 -23.37
N ALA A 65 17.95 -7.18 -23.34
CA ALA A 65 16.55 -7.41 -23.01
C ALA A 65 16.25 -7.07 -21.54
N ASP A 66 17.15 -7.45 -20.64
CA ASP A 66 17.03 -7.13 -19.21
C ASP A 66 17.04 -5.62 -18.95
N LYS A 67 17.92 -4.88 -19.65
CA LYS A 67 17.93 -3.41 -19.59
C LYS A 67 16.65 -2.80 -20.15
N MET A 68 16.05 -3.35 -21.21
CA MET A 68 14.75 -2.90 -21.72
C MET A 68 13.62 -3.17 -20.72
N LEU A 69 13.60 -4.35 -20.10
CA LEU A 69 12.63 -4.70 -19.06
C LEU A 69 12.76 -3.74 -17.87
N LEU A 70 13.98 -3.41 -17.45
CA LEU A 70 14.22 -2.43 -16.38
C LEU A 70 13.77 -1.03 -16.75
N MET A 71 13.86 -0.61 -18.01
CA MET A 71 13.31 0.68 -18.43
C MET A 71 11.79 0.72 -18.28
N LEU A 72 11.08 -0.36 -18.65
CA LEU A 72 9.64 -0.49 -18.43
C LEU A 72 9.31 -0.53 -16.93
N ALA A 73 10.06 -1.31 -16.14
CA ALA A 73 9.88 -1.37 -14.71
C ALA A 73 10.14 -0.02 -14.03
N LYS A 74 11.13 0.77 -14.48
CA LYS A 74 11.35 2.14 -14.01
C LYS A 74 10.20 3.08 -14.36
N ALA A 75 9.54 2.90 -15.50
CA ALA A 75 8.36 3.69 -15.85
C ALA A 75 7.15 3.36 -14.95
N ILE A 76 6.94 2.08 -14.65
CA ILE A 76 5.84 1.61 -13.80
C ILE A 76 6.10 1.93 -12.31
N LEU A 77 7.32 1.66 -11.83
CA LEU A 77 7.76 1.85 -10.44
C LEU A 77 8.56 3.15 -10.27
N TRP A 78 8.22 4.21 -10.99
CA TRP A 78 8.99 5.46 -11.02
C TRP A 78 9.20 6.10 -9.63
N PHE A 79 8.23 5.89 -8.73
CA PHE A 79 8.22 6.39 -7.36
C PHE A 79 9.06 5.54 -6.38
N ASN A 80 9.47 4.33 -6.75
CA ASN A 80 10.20 3.43 -5.85
C ASN A 80 11.72 3.61 -6.01
N PRO A 81 12.46 4.13 -5.01
CA PRO A 81 13.90 4.36 -5.13
C PRO A 81 14.73 3.07 -5.30
N ILE A 82 14.19 1.90 -4.92
CA ILE A 82 14.86 0.61 -5.02
C ILE A 82 15.13 0.22 -6.48
N ILE A 83 14.27 0.62 -7.42
CA ILE A 83 14.44 0.27 -8.83
C ILE A 83 15.73 0.83 -9.43
N TYR A 84 16.15 2.02 -8.99
CA TYR A 84 17.37 2.67 -9.45
C TYR A 84 18.63 2.03 -8.84
N LEU A 85 18.52 1.52 -7.60
CA LEU A 85 19.59 0.74 -6.97
C LEU A 85 19.73 -0.62 -7.66
N TYR A 86 18.60 -1.26 -7.98
CA TYR A 86 18.56 -2.52 -8.71
C TYR A 86 19.15 -2.37 -10.12
N ASP A 87 18.83 -1.29 -10.85
CA ASP A 87 19.40 -1.03 -12.18
C ASP A 87 20.94 -0.97 -12.16
N LYS A 88 21.51 -0.29 -11.16
CA LYS A 88 22.98 -0.26 -10.95
C LYS A 88 23.54 -1.63 -10.58
N ALA A 89 22.86 -2.37 -9.72
CA ALA A 89 23.29 -3.70 -9.30
C ALA A 89 23.25 -4.71 -10.46
N LEU A 90 22.21 -4.65 -11.30
CA LEU A 90 22.06 -5.51 -12.46
C LEU A 90 23.12 -5.19 -13.52
N GLU A 91 23.39 -3.91 -13.78
CA GLU A 91 24.48 -3.50 -14.68
C GLU A 91 25.81 -4.09 -14.24
N GLN A 92 26.13 -3.96 -12.95
CA GLN A 92 27.35 -4.49 -12.40
C GLN A 92 27.43 -6.02 -12.47
N ALA A 93 26.30 -6.71 -12.31
CA ALA A 93 26.23 -8.17 -12.46
C ALA A 93 26.50 -8.61 -13.90
N HIS A 94 25.89 -7.95 -14.89
CA HIS A 94 26.12 -8.23 -16.31
C HIS A 94 27.59 -8.07 -16.72
N GLU A 95 28.23 -6.99 -16.26
CA GLU A 95 29.66 -6.75 -16.48
C GLU A 95 30.49 -7.88 -15.85
N TYR A 96 30.14 -8.31 -14.63
CA TYR A 96 30.88 -9.37 -13.94
C TYR A 96 30.78 -10.73 -14.61
N GLU A 97 29.60 -11.08 -15.13
CA GLU A 97 29.42 -12.34 -15.85
C GLU A 97 30.20 -12.36 -17.17
N ALA A 98 30.19 -11.25 -17.91
CA ALA A 98 30.96 -11.10 -19.13
C ALA A 98 32.48 -11.09 -18.85
N ASP A 99 32.92 -10.41 -17.79
CA ASP A 99 34.30 -10.41 -17.31
C ASP A 99 34.77 -11.82 -16.91
N GLU A 100 33.94 -12.59 -16.18
CA GLU A 100 34.26 -13.95 -15.77
C GLU A 100 34.38 -14.90 -16.97
N ALA A 101 33.44 -14.82 -17.92
CA ALA A 101 33.44 -15.67 -19.10
C ALA A 101 34.64 -15.38 -20.04
N THR A 102 35.02 -14.10 -20.14
CA THR A 102 36.14 -13.67 -20.98
C THR A 102 37.50 -14.01 -20.34
N SER A 103 37.66 -13.74 -19.04
CA SER A 103 38.91 -14.04 -18.30
C SER A 103 39.22 -15.54 -18.25
N LYS A 104 38.21 -16.42 -18.23
CA LYS A 104 38.42 -17.87 -18.39
C LYS A 104 39.05 -18.27 -19.73
N SER A 105 38.83 -17.50 -20.78
CA SER A 105 39.29 -17.83 -22.13
C SER A 105 40.66 -17.23 -22.44
N PHE A 106 40.97 -16.04 -21.90
CA PHE A 106 42.17 -15.26 -22.26
C PHE A 106 43.10 -14.95 -21.08
N GLY A 107 42.76 -15.40 -19.87
CA GLY A 107 43.54 -15.14 -18.66
C GLY A 107 43.19 -13.82 -17.98
N THR A 108 43.14 -13.86 -16.65
CA THR A 108 42.67 -12.75 -15.81
C THR A 108 43.56 -11.50 -15.90
N GLU A 109 44.88 -11.66 -15.95
CA GLU A 109 45.84 -10.54 -15.93
C GLU A 109 45.86 -9.76 -17.25
N GLN A 110 45.94 -10.47 -18.37
CA GLN A 110 45.90 -9.89 -19.72
C GLN A 110 44.60 -9.12 -19.92
N TYR A 111 43.48 -9.72 -19.51
CA TYR A 111 42.18 -9.07 -19.59
C TYR A 111 42.07 -7.81 -18.69
N ALA A 112 42.55 -7.88 -17.44
CA ALA A 112 42.52 -6.73 -16.53
C ALA A 112 43.36 -5.55 -17.06
N SER A 113 44.52 -5.83 -17.68
CA SER A 113 45.35 -4.79 -18.32
C SER A 113 44.65 -4.14 -19.52
N LEU A 114 43.94 -4.93 -20.34
CA LEU A 114 43.15 -4.41 -21.46
C LEU A 114 42.00 -3.53 -20.98
N LEU A 115 41.25 -3.95 -19.96
CA LEU A 115 40.18 -3.14 -19.36
C LEU A 115 40.72 -1.82 -18.81
N LEU A 116 41.89 -1.83 -18.17
CA LEU A 116 42.53 -0.62 -17.67
C LEU A 116 43.00 0.30 -18.81
N LYS A 117 43.60 -0.25 -19.88
CA LYS A 117 44.01 0.49 -21.08
C LYS A 117 42.82 1.18 -21.74
N LEU A 118 41.71 0.46 -21.95
CA LEU A 118 40.47 1.00 -22.52
C LEU A 118 39.83 2.07 -21.62
N ALA A 119 39.88 1.89 -20.30
CA ALA A 119 39.38 2.85 -19.34
C ALA A 119 40.18 4.17 -19.33
N ILE A 120 41.51 4.09 -19.41
CA ILE A 120 42.38 5.26 -19.44
C ILE A 120 42.18 6.04 -20.74
N ALA A 121 42.10 5.35 -21.88
CA ALA A 121 41.81 5.98 -23.17
C ALA A 121 40.48 6.75 -23.20
N LYS A 122 39.51 6.35 -22.37
CA LYS A 122 38.20 7.02 -22.24
C LYS A 122 38.22 8.25 -21.31
N SER A 123 39.27 8.44 -20.51
CA SER A 123 39.30 9.41 -19.40
C SER A 123 39.77 10.82 -19.79
N GLU A 124 39.83 11.16 -21.07
CA GLU A 124 40.16 12.51 -21.53
C GLU A 124 39.01 13.50 -21.25
N MET A 125 38.79 13.90 -19.99
CA MET A 125 38.23 15.22 -19.59
C MET A 125 38.34 15.47 -18.05
N PRO A 126 38.58 16.72 -17.60
CA PRO A 126 39.12 17.02 -16.27
C PRO A 126 38.07 17.54 -15.25
N LEU A 127 38.39 17.41 -13.96
CA LEU A 127 37.96 18.27 -12.84
C LEU A 127 36.54 18.17 -12.24
N VAL A 128 35.83 17.04 -12.30
CA VAL A 128 34.61 16.86 -11.48
C VAL A 128 34.56 15.51 -10.75
N HIS A 129 34.72 15.57 -9.42
CA HIS A 129 34.39 14.57 -8.38
C HIS A 129 34.66 13.07 -8.67
N ASN A 130 35.88 12.62 -8.34
CA ASN A 130 36.31 11.20 -8.38
C ASN A 130 35.87 10.36 -7.14
N PHE A 131 34.89 10.81 -6.36
CA PHE A 131 34.45 10.15 -5.12
C PHE A 131 33.39 9.05 -5.32
N VAL A 132 32.88 8.88 -6.54
CA VAL A 132 32.08 7.69 -6.89
C VAL A 132 33.08 6.61 -7.28
N LYS A 133 33.17 5.54 -6.47
CA LYS A 133 33.98 4.35 -6.78
C LYS A 133 33.85 4.00 -8.26
N SER A 134 34.93 4.12 -9.02
CA SER A 134 34.91 3.83 -10.46
C SER A 134 34.40 2.40 -10.71
N PRO A 135 33.43 2.20 -11.61
CA PRO A 135 32.91 0.87 -11.95
C PRO A 135 34.00 -0.10 -12.40
N ILE A 136 35.08 0.40 -13.02
CA ILE A 136 36.25 -0.39 -13.45
C ILE A 136 37.00 -1.00 -12.26
N LYS A 137 37.17 -0.25 -11.17
CA LYS A 137 37.81 -0.78 -9.95
C LYS A 137 37.04 -1.99 -9.42
N ALA A 138 35.71 -1.96 -9.51
CA ALA A 138 34.87 -3.05 -9.04
C ALA A 138 35.01 -4.30 -9.93
N ARG A 139 35.05 -4.12 -11.25
CA ARG A 139 35.31 -5.18 -12.25
C ARG A 139 36.67 -5.85 -12.04
N ILE A 140 37.74 -5.06 -11.95
CA ILE A 140 39.10 -5.59 -11.69
C ILE A 140 39.15 -6.30 -10.34
N LYS A 141 38.56 -5.70 -9.29
CA LYS A 141 38.52 -6.35 -7.97
C LYS A 141 37.78 -7.70 -8.02
N MET A 142 36.69 -7.80 -8.78
CA MET A 142 35.92 -9.03 -8.94
C MET A 142 36.74 -10.12 -9.64
N LEU A 143 37.48 -9.77 -10.70
CA LEU A 143 38.35 -10.70 -11.44
C LEU A 143 39.38 -11.42 -10.56
N PHE A 144 39.93 -10.73 -9.56
CA PHE A 144 40.93 -11.29 -8.63
C PHE A 144 40.32 -11.84 -7.33
N ASN A 145 38.99 -11.83 -7.18
CA ASN A 145 38.33 -12.30 -5.97
C ASN A 145 37.90 -13.75 -6.11
N SER A 146 38.07 -14.53 -5.03
CA SER A 146 37.65 -15.93 -5.02
C SER A 146 36.15 -16.06 -4.88
N LYS A 147 35.55 -17.04 -5.56
CA LYS A 147 34.12 -17.32 -5.44
C LYS A 147 33.77 -17.66 -4.00
N SER A 148 32.67 -17.08 -3.51
CA SER A 148 32.20 -17.40 -2.17
C SER A 148 31.77 -18.86 -2.06
N LYS A 149 32.08 -19.50 -0.93
CA LYS A 149 31.65 -20.88 -0.66
C LYS A 149 30.12 -20.96 -0.71
N ASN A 150 29.61 -22.09 -1.21
CA ASN A 150 28.17 -22.34 -1.38
C ASN A 150 27.36 -22.14 -0.09
N MET A 151 27.98 -22.22 1.10
CA MET A 151 27.33 -21.92 2.39
C MET A 151 26.74 -20.51 2.49
N LYS A 152 27.31 -19.50 1.81
CA LYS A 152 26.69 -18.15 1.80
C LYS A 152 25.44 -18.08 0.90
N LYS A 153 25.28 -19.02 -0.04
CA LYS A 153 24.05 -19.11 -0.86
C LYS A 153 22.86 -19.57 -0.04
N LEU A 154 23.10 -20.42 0.97
CA LEU A 154 22.06 -20.84 1.93
C LEU A 154 21.54 -19.65 2.75
N MET A 155 22.35 -18.60 2.94
CA MET A 155 21.91 -17.37 3.62
C MET A 155 20.87 -16.58 2.82
N TYR A 156 20.87 -16.68 1.48
CA TYR A 156 19.79 -16.11 0.66
C TYR A 156 18.47 -16.88 0.83
N LEU A 157 18.55 -18.17 1.17
CA LEU A 157 17.37 -18.99 1.46
C LEU A 157 16.68 -18.51 2.75
N LEU A 158 17.41 -17.86 3.68
CA LEU A 158 16.83 -17.20 4.86
C LEU A 158 16.07 -15.90 4.54
N ALA A 159 16.27 -15.29 3.37
CA ALA A 159 15.45 -14.15 2.94
C ALA A 159 14.01 -14.58 2.60
N LEU A 160 13.81 -15.86 2.23
CA LEU A 160 12.52 -16.44 1.88
C LEU A 160 11.58 -16.55 3.10
N PRO A 161 11.97 -17.13 4.26
CA PRO A 161 11.15 -17.11 5.47
C PRO A 161 10.97 -15.70 6.04
N VAL A 162 11.92 -14.78 5.86
CA VAL A 162 11.72 -13.36 6.23
C VAL A 162 10.67 -12.71 5.35
N GLY A 163 10.72 -12.92 4.02
CA GLY A 163 9.72 -12.42 3.09
C GLY A 163 8.33 -13.03 3.34
N LEU A 164 8.27 -14.34 3.59
CA LEU A 164 7.04 -15.04 3.97
C LEU A 164 6.52 -14.56 5.34
N GLY A 165 7.40 -14.29 6.30
CA GLY A 165 7.04 -13.76 7.61
C GLY A 165 6.53 -12.32 7.54
N LEU A 166 7.10 -11.49 6.65
CA LEU A 166 6.59 -10.15 6.36
C LEU A 166 5.24 -10.22 5.65
N LEU A 167 5.12 -11.03 4.58
CA LEU A 167 3.84 -11.24 3.91
C LEU A 167 2.79 -11.75 4.89
N TRP A 168 3.13 -12.75 5.70
CA TRP A 168 2.25 -13.29 6.74
C TRP A 168 1.87 -12.24 7.78
N GLY A 169 2.84 -11.42 8.22
CA GLY A 169 2.64 -10.31 9.16
C GLY A 169 1.79 -9.16 8.60
N PHE A 170 1.81 -8.93 7.28
CA PHE A 170 0.98 -7.94 6.59
C PHE A 170 -0.36 -8.53 6.08
N THR A 171 -0.48 -9.85 5.98
CA THR A 171 -1.75 -10.58 5.79
C THR A 171 -2.38 -10.98 7.11
N VAL A 172 -1.92 -10.43 8.24
CA VAL A 172 -2.73 -10.43 9.45
C VAL A 172 -3.97 -9.63 9.06
N ASP A 173 -5.07 -10.34 8.80
CA ASP A 173 -6.39 -9.76 8.88
C ASP A 173 -6.38 -8.91 10.14
N VAL A 174 -6.81 -7.66 10.03
CA VAL A 174 -7.35 -6.99 11.20
C VAL A 174 -8.58 -7.83 11.55
N VAL A 175 -8.35 -8.95 12.24
CA VAL A 175 -9.31 -9.55 13.11
C VAL A 175 -9.55 -8.40 14.06
N GLU A 176 -10.69 -7.72 13.88
CA GLU A 176 -11.30 -7.04 15.00
C GLU A 176 -11.26 -8.06 16.11
N VAL A 177 -10.32 -7.87 17.03
CA VAL A 177 -10.33 -8.60 18.28
C VAL A 177 -11.52 -7.98 18.99
N LEU A 178 -12.73 -8.42 18.62
CA LEU A 178 -13.78 -8.53 19.59
C LEU A 178 -13.10 -9.31 20.71
N PRO A 179 -12.92 -8.67 21.88
CA PRO A 179 -12.08 -9.17 22.94
C PRO A 179 -12.46 -10.63 23.12
N LYS A 180 -11.47 -11.55 23.13
CA LYS A 180 -11.71 -12.96 23.40
C LYS A 180 -12.28 -13.01 24.80
N SER A 181 -13.61 -13.02 24.82
CA SER A 181 -14.38 -12.71 25.99
C SER A 181 -14.47 -14.02 26.77
N ASN A 182 -13.56 -14.17 27.74
CA ASN A 182 -13.90 -14.91 28.95
C ASN A 182 -14.93 -14.14 29.82
N ASN A 183 -15.42 -12.99 29.34
CA ASN A 183 -16.60 -12.35 29.85
C ASN A 183 -17.81 -12.84 29.04
N LYS A 184 -18.99 -12.93 29.65
CA LYS A 184 -20.25 -13.00 28.90
C LYS A 184 -20.18 -11.97 27.76
N GLU A 185 -20.53 -12.33 26.52
CA GLU A 185 -20.77 -11.32 25.47
C GLU A 185 -21.54 -10.19 26.14
N LYS A 186 -21.00 -8.97 26.11
CA LYS A 186 -21.68 -7.83 26.73
C LYS A 186 -22.95 -7.64 25.92
N VAL A 187 -24.05 -8.20 26.41
CA VAL A 187 -25.34 -8.16 25.74
C VAL A 187 -25.73 -6.69 25.68
N PHE A 188 -25.80 -6.16 24.46
CA PHE A 188 -26.18 -4.77 24.23
C PHE A 188 -27.54 -4.53 24.88
N THR A 189 -27.56 -3.62 25.85
CA THR A 189 -28.73 -3.37 26.70
C THR A 189 -29.28 -1.98 26.41
N ILE A 190 -30.53 -1.90 25.96
CA ILE A 190 -31.24 -0.63 25.82
C ILE A 190 -32.09 -0.38 27.06
N VAL A 191 -31.97 0.81 27.64
CA VAL A 191 -32.89 1.33 28.66
C VAL A 191 -34.02 2.08 27.97
N LEU A 192 -35.26 1.65 28.21
CA LEU A 192 -36.45 2.35 27.73
C LEU A 192 -37.13 3.07 28.88
N ASP A 193 -37.21 4.40 28.77
CA ASP A 193 -37.92 5.26 29.72
C ASP A 193 -39.23 5.75 29.12
N ALA A 194 -40.35 5.30 29.67
CA ALA A 194 -41.64 5.85 29.31
C ALA A 194 -41.89 7.10 30.16
N GLY A 195 -41.94 8.27 29.50
CA GLY A 195 -42.16 9.56 30.13
C GLY A 195 -43.40 9.59 31.01
N HIS A 196 -43.32 10.39 32.07
CA HIS A 196 -44.36 10.55 33.11
C HIS A 196 -44.76 9.25 33.82
N VAL A 197 -45.51 9.36 34.93
CA VAL A 197 -45.99 8.20 35.71
C VAL A 197 -47.03 8.62 36.76
N GLY A 198 -47.96 7.72 37.08
CA GLY A 198 -48.87 7.88 38.21
C GLY A 198 -49.74 9.12 38.04
N LYS A 199 -49.62 10.08 38.97
CA LYS A 199 -50.40 11.34 38.95
C LYS A 199 -49.92 12.33 37.89
N GLN A 200 -48.74 12.14 37.32
CA GLN A 200 -48.23 13.01 36.25
C GLN A 200 -48.75 12.45 34.92
N ASN A 201 -49.74 13.09 34.31
CA ASN A 201 -50.30 12.63 33.03
C ASN A 201 -49.42 13.00 31.82
N GLY A 202 -48.56 14.01 31.96
CA GLY A 202 -47.90 14.67 30.83
C GLY A 202 -48.89 15.49 30.02
N ALA A 203 -48.66 15.65 28.71
CA ALA A 203 -49.64 16.24 27.82
C ALA A 203 -50.94 15.40 27.79
N GLU A 204 -52.09 16.08 27.82
CA GLU A 204 -53.40 15.44 27.78
C GLU A 204 -54.32 16.14 26.78
N VAL A 205 -54.83 15.39 25.81
CA VAL A 205 -55.74 15.88 24.76
C VAL A 205 -56.84 14.84 24.55
N ASP A 206 -58.10 15.25 24.59
CA ASP A 206 -59.27 14.38 24.36
C ASP A 206 -59.27 13.08 25.20
N GLY A 207 -58.76 13.16 26.42
CA GLY A 207 -58.65 12.01 27.34
C GLY A 207 -57.46 11.08 27.07
N PHE A 208 -56.68 11.30 26.02
CA PHE A 208 -55.41 10.63 25.77
C PHE A 208 -54.30 11.30 26.56
N LYS A 209 -53.58 10.51 27.35
CA LYS A 209 -52.50 10.99 28.21
C LYS A 209 -51.16 10.55 27.65
N GLU A 210 -50.19 11.46 27.65
CA GLU A 210 -48.82 11.18 27.24
C GLU A 210 -48.26 9.95 27.96
N LYS A 211 -48.47 9.83 29.27
CA LYS A 211 -47.97 8.67 30.04
C LYS A 211 -48.45 7.31 29.50
N ASP A 212 -49.66 7.26 28.95
CA ASP A 212 -50.27 6.02 28.45
C ASP A 212 -49.74 5.72 27.06
N ILE A 213 -49.61 6.74 26.21
CA ILE A 213 -49.02 6.63 24.86
C ILE A 213 -47.54 6.24 24.95
N SER A 214 -46.76 6.93 25.79
CA SER A 214 -45.34 6.64 25.99
C SER A 214 -45.12 5.23 26.52
N LEU A 215 -45.99 4.73 27.42
CA LEU A 215 -45.91 3.35 27.90
C LEU A 215 -46.19 2.35 26.77
N GLN A 216 -47.26 2.55 26.00
CA GLN A 216 -47.60 1.66 24.88
C GLN A 216 -46.50 1.64 23.81
N PHE A 217 -45.89 2.79 23.52
CA PHE A 217 -44.80 2.88 22.56
C PHE A 217 -43.53 2.18 23.08
N SER A 218 -43.18 2.40 24.35
CA SER A 218 -42.07 1.70 25.02
C SER A 218 -42.23 0.18 24.98
N GLU A 219 -43.42 -0.33 25.27
CA GLU A 219 -43.72 -1.77 25.21
C GLU A 219 -43.57 -2.36 23.80
N LYS A 220 -44.01 -1.64 22.76
CA LYS A 220 -43.82 -2.07 21.37
C LYS A 220 -42.34 -2.11 20.98
N VAL A 221 -41.58 -1.10 21.36
CA VAL A 221 -40.13 -1.06 21.11
C VAL A 221 -39.42 -2.16 21.87
N ARG A 222 -39.81 -2.45 23.12
CA ARG A 222 -39.27 -3.57 23.90
C ARG A 222 -39.45 -4.88 23.14
N LEU A 223 -40.69 -5.22 22.75
CA LEU A 223 -40.98 -6.49 22.07
C LEU A 223 -40.18 -6.65 20.77
N LEU A 224 -40.06 -5.57 19.98
CA LEU A 224 -39.27 -5.59 18.74
C LEU A 224 -37.77 -5.75 19.03
N ALA A 225 -37.23 -5.05 20.03
CA ALA A 225 -35.83 -5.15 20.41
C ALA A 225 -35.49 -6.56 20.94
N GLU A 226 -36.30 -7.10 21.85
CA GLU A 226 -36.14 -8.44 22.40
C GLU A 226 -36.23 -9.52 21.31
N ALA A 227 -37.16 -9.38 20.35
CA ALA A 227 -37.27 -10.28 19.20
C ALA A 227 -36.04 -10.25 18.27
N ASN A 228 -35.27 -9.16 18.28
CA ASN A 228 -34.02 -9.01 17.55
C ASN A 228 -32.77 -9.33 18.42
N GLY A 229 -32.96 -9.96 19.59
CA GLY A 229 -31.87 -10.39 20.46
C GLY A 229 -31.23 -9.26 21.28
N ILE A 230 -31.87 -8.10 21.39
CA ILE A 230 -31.40 -6.98 22.20
C ILE A 230 -31.96 -7.11 23.62
N ASN A 231 -31.11 -6.96 24.64
CA ASN A 231 -31.57 -6.91 26.03
C ASN A 231 -32.22 -5.57 26.33
N VAL A 232 -33.33 -5.57 27.05
CA VAL A 232 -34.09 -4.35 27.33
C VAL A 232 -34.36 -4.22 28.83
N VAL A 233 -34.08 -3.03 29.37
CA VAL A 233 -34.43 -2.63 30.73
C VAL A 233 -35.44 -1.49 30.64
N ALA A 234 -36.70 -1.74 30.99
CA ALA A 234 -37.70 -0.69 31.06
C ALA A 234 -37.66 -0.01 32.44
N THR A 235 -37.67 1.33 32.50
CA THR A 235 -37.74 2.06 33.78
C THR A 235 -39.08 1.87 34.50
N ARG A 236 -40.13 1.49 33.75
CA ARG A 236 -41.43 1.03 34.26
C ARG A 236 -42.12 0.10 33.26
N SER A 237 -42.94 -0.82 33.76
CA SER A 237 -43.79 -1.72 32.97
C SER A 237 -45.30 -1.52 33.21
N ASN A 238 -45.66 -0.56 34.08
CA ASN A 238 -47.03 -0.21 34.43
C ASN A 238 -47.10 1.26 34.89
N ASP A 239 -48.27 1.70 35.35
CA ASP A 239 -48.51 3.06 35.81
C ASP A 239 -48.31 3.26 37.33
N LYS A 240 -47.49 2.42 37.97
CA LYS A 240 -47.08 2.64 39.37
C LYS A 240 -46.05 3.75 39.43
N GLU A 241 -46.16 4.62 40.43
CA GLU A 241 -45.25 5.74 40.65
C GLU A 241 -43.79 5.28 40.81
N VAL A 242 -42.90 5.83 39.99
CA VAL A 242 -41.45 5.58 40.00
C VAL A 242 -40.74 6.94 40.01
N SER A 243 -39.88 7.18 41.01
CA SER A 243 -39.14 8.44 41.13
C SER A 243 -38.11 8.60 40.00
N LEU A 244 -37.76 9.84 39.65
CA LEU A 244 -36.68 10.10 38.68
C LEU A 244 -35.36 9.47 39.13
N ALA A 245 -35.07 9.50 40.43
CA ALA A 245 -33.87 8.89 41.00
C ALA A 245 -33.83 7.37 40.78
N ASP A 246 -34.98 6.70 40.84
CA ASP A 246 -35.06 5.25 40.57
C ASP A 246 -34.94 4.93 39.08
N ARG A 247 -35.47 5.79 38.20
CA ARG A 247 -35.31 5.63 36.74
C ARG A 247 -33.84 5.71 36.33
N LEU A 248 -33.06 6.59 36.98
CA LEU A 248 -31.62 6.76 36.72
C LEU A 248 -30.77 5.57 37.19
N LYS A 249 -31.31 4.66 38.01
CA LYS A 249 -30.63 3.42 38.41
C LYS A 249 -30.64 2.36 37.32
N ALA A 250 -31.44 2.54 36.26
CA ALA A 250 -31.45 1.60 35.14
C ALA A 250 -30.11 1.69 34.38
N GLU A 251 -29.42 0.56 34.30
CA GLU A 251 -28.14 0.46 33.60
C GLU A 251 -28.33 -0.13 32.20
N GLY A 252 -27.66 0.47 31.22
CA GLY A 252 -27.60 -0.03 29.86
C GLY A 252 -26.62 0.77 29.01
N ASP A 253 -26.43 0.31 27.77
CA ASP A 253 -25.53 0.91 26.80
C ASP A 253 -26.14 2.12 26.09
N PHE A 254 -27.48 2.17 26.00
CA PHE A 254 -28.21 3.25 25.35
C PHE A 254 -29.54 3.50 26.05
N LEU A 255 -29.90 4.78 26.28
CA LEU A 255 -31.18 5.14 26.88
C LEU A 255 -32.04 5.89 25.87
N ILE A 256 -33.30 5.45 25.74
CA ILE A 256 -34.33 6.12 24.96
C ILE A 256 -35.46 6.52 25.89
N SER A 257 -35.76 7.81 25.96
CA SER A 257 -36.94 8.30 26.69
C SER A 257 -38.02 8.75 25.71
N PHE A 258 -39.24 8.27 25.92
CA PHE A 258 -40.39 8.54 25.06
C PHE A 258 -41.31 9.58 25.68
N HIS A 259 -41.55 10.64 24.93
CA HIS A 259 -42.41 11.76 25.29
C HIS A 259 -43.34 12.12 24.15
N VAL A 260 -44.51 12.63 24.50
CA VAL A 260 -45.48 13.19 23.56
C VAL A 260 -45.68 14.64 23.94
N ASN A 261 -44.93 15.51 23.28
CA ASN A 261 -44.93 16.92 23.62
C ASN A 261 -46.21 17.61 23.14
N SER A 262 -46.53 18.76 23.73
CA SER A 262 -47.65 19.60 23.32
C SER A 262 -47.25 21.07 23.32
N GLU A 263 -47.72 21.81 22.31
CA GLU A 263 -47.53 23.26 22.23
C GLU A 263 -48.89 23.95 22.07
N PRO A 264 -49.15 25.09 22.74
CA PRO A 264 -50.36 25.87 22.52
C PRO A 264 -50.46 26.34 21.07
N ILE A 265 -51.66 26.21 20.47
CA ILE A 265 -51.92 26.74 19.13
C ILE A 265 -51.83 28.26 19.17
N LYS A 266 -50.79 28.83 18.52
CA LYS A 266 -50.61 30.28 18.39
C LYS A 266 -50.84 30.71 16.93
N GLY A 267 -51.80 31.62 16.73
CA GLY A 267 -52.09 32.19 15.41
C GLY A 267 -52.62 31.19 14.37
N GLY A 268 -53.32 30.14 14.82
CA GLY A 268 -53.92 29.12 13.94
C GLY A 268 -52.93 28.11 13.33
N LYS A 269 -51.66 28.14 13.75
CA LYS A 269 -50.65 27.14 13.34
C LYS A 269 -50.52 26.07 14.41
N SER A 270 -50.67 24.80 14.02
CA SER A 270 -50.37 23.64 14.85
C SER A 270 -49.01 23.04 14.46
N SER A 271 -48.26 22.60 15.46
CA SER A 271 -47.00 21.86 15.29
C SER A 271 -47.30 20.36 15.34
N ASN A 272 -46.76 19.59 14.40
CA ASN A 272 -46.84 18.13 14.39
C ASN A 272 -45.55 17.53 13.81
N GLY A 273 -45.23 16.29 14.17
CA GLY A 273 -44.04 15.59 13.70
C GLY A 273 -43.39 14.76 14.81
N ILE A 274 -42.21 14.23 14.50
CA ILE A 274 -41.34 13.53 15.45
C ILE A 274 -40.07 14.36 15.61
N GLU A 275 -39.55 14.43 16.82
CA GLU A 275 -38.31 15.13 17.16
C GLU A 275 -37.45 14.24 18.07
N MET A 276 -36.12 14.33 17.92
CA MET A 276 -35.16 13.66 18.80
C MET A 276 -34.29 14.70 19.49
N TYR A 277 -34.07 14.53 20.79
CA TYR A 277 -33.18 15.37 21.59
C TYR A 277 -31.99 14.57 22.12
N THR A 278 -30.83 15.22 22.20
CA THR A 278 -29.63 14.62 22.80
C THR A 278 -29.20 15.38 24.06
N PRO A 279 -28.64 14.68 25.07
CA PRO A 279 -28.15 15.33 26.28
C PRO A 279 -26.78 15.98 26.00
N THR A 280 -26.77 17.29 25.73
CA THR A 280 -25.53 18.08 25.66
C THR A 280 -25.79 19.53 26.06
N SER A 281 -24.81 20.13 26.75
CA SER A 281 -24.82 21.54 27.14
C SER A 281 -24.44 22.47 25.98
N ASP A 282 -23.82 21.96 24.92
CA ASP A 282 -23.50 22.75 23.73
C ASP A 282 -24.73 22.85 22.82
N ARG A 283 -25.31 24.05 22.75
CA ARG A 283 -26.51 24.34 21.95
C ARG A 283 -26.34 24.04 20.46
N LYS A 284 -25.17 24.32 19.89
CA LYS A 284 -24.91 24.11 18.45
C LYS A 284 -24.77 22.62 18.16
N LEU A 285 -24.03 21.88 18.99
CA LEU A 285 -23.91 20.43 18.87
C LEU A 285 -25.26 19.74 19.09
N ASN A 286 -26.06 20.22 20.04
CA ASN A 286 -27.42 19.70 20.27
C ASN A 286 -28.25 19.83 18.99
N TRP A 287 -28.33 21.04 18.44
CA TRP A 287 -29.12 21.29 17.24
C TRP A 287 -28.68 20.42 16.06
N ILE A 288 -27.38 20.28 15.81
CA ILE A 288 -26.86 19.45 14.72
C ILE A 288 -27.23 17.97 14.93
N ARG A 289 -26.95 17.41 16.13
CA ARG A 289 -27.22 16.00 16.42
C ARG A 289 -28.70 15.67 16.36
N SER A 290 -29.51 16.48 17.03
CA SER A 290 -30.97 16.36 17.09
C SER A 290 -31.60 16.46 15.69
N SER A 291 -31.13 17.40 14.85
CA SER A 291 -31.63 17.54 13.47
C SER A 291 -31.28 16.36 12.58
N ILE A 292 -30.03 15.86 12.64
CA ILE A 292 -29.59 14.70 11.85
C ILE A 292 -30.33 13.43 12.26
N MET A 293 -30.46 13.19 13.57
CA MET A 293 -31.18 12.02 14.09
C MET A 293 -32.66 12.06 13.69
N THR A 294 -33.31 13.21 13.84
CA THR A 294 -34.71 13.40 13.43
C THR A 294 -34.89 13.18 11.93
N PHE A 295 -34.00 13.73 11.10
CA PHE A 295 -34.04 13.54 9.65
C PHE A 295 -33.89 12.06 9.25
N ASN A 296 -32.90 11.37 9.84
CA ASN A 296 -32.66 9.96 9.57
C ASN A 296 -33.84 9.09 10.00
N LEU A 297 -34.44 9.36 11.16
CA LEU A 297 -35.64 8.64 11.60
C LEU A 297 -36.78 8.81 10.59
N TYR A 298 -37.04 10.05 10.17
CA TYR A 298 -38.12 10.34 9.22
C TYR A 298 -37.91 9.67 7.85
N HIS A 299 -36.65 9.57 7.39
CA HIS A 299 -36.34 8.94 6.12
C HIS A 299 -36.49 7.41 6.16
N ASN A 300 -36.16 6.77 7.28
CA ASN A 300 -36.28 5.31 7.44
C ASN A 300 -37.72 4.84 7.75
N LEU A 301 -38.65 5.78 8.00
CA LEU A 301 -40.07 5.48 8.21
C LEU A 301 -40.90 5.46 6.91
N LYS A 302 -40.31 5.83 5.76
CA LYS A 302 -40.95 5.80 4.44
C LYS A 302 -40.52 4.57 3.65
#